data_AF-A0A6A7N6R3-F1
#
_entry.id   AF-A0A6A7N6R3-F1
#
_cell.length_a   1.000
_cell.length_b   1.000
_cell.length_c   1.000
_cell.angle_alpha   90.00
_cell.angle_beta   90.00
_cell.angle_gamma   90.00
#
_symmetry.space_group_name_H-M   'P 1'
#
loop_
_entity.id
_entity.type
_entity.pdbx_description
1 polymer ?
#
loop_
_entity_poly.entity_id
_entity_poly.type
_entity_poly.pdbx_seq_one_letter_code
_entity_poly.pdbx_strand_id
1 'polypeptide(L)'
;MGMLEQILRVKRHREEKAEMAVASGRSVLAEAARRSELAGVALTQYQQWSAQRERSMYADLCQRVVAPRELQWLREDVASLRETEREKQELLAKAELQREQAEDDLREARNRLALAVRTRQKFIELVAAEDDLLRHESERGDEIETDDNHVAGRERDNWREHDEP
;
A
#
# COMPACT_ATOMS: atom_id res chain seq x y z
N MET A 1 25.85 20.33 4.87
CA MET A 1 24.57 19.64 4.67
C MET A 1 23.53 20.32 5.54
N GLY A 2 22.56 20.97 4.91
CA GLY A 2 21.51 21.71 5.60
C GLY A 2 20.52 20.79 6.31
N MET A 3 19.84 21.30 7.33
CA MET A 3 18.79 20.58 8.06
C MET A 3 17.64 20.15 7.13
N LEU A 4 17.32 20.97 6.12
CA LEU A 4 16.25 20.70 5.16
C LEU A 4 16.60 19.56 4.18
N GLU A 5 17.86 19.42 3.76
CA GLU A 5 18.33 18.28 2.97
C GLU A 5 18.18 16.95 3.74
N GLN A 6 18.49 16.97 5.05
CA GLN A 6 18.33 15.79 5.91
C GLN A 6 16.86 15.40 6.05
N ILE A 7 15.96 16.37 6.21
CA ILE A 7 14.51 16.11 6.27
C ILE A 7 14.01 15.58 4.92
N LEU A 8 14.46 16.14 3.79
CA LEU A 8 14.10 15.65 2.47
C LEU A 8 14.52 14.18 2.26
N ARG A 9 15.71 13.80 2.73
CA ARG A 9 16.17 12.40 2.70
C ARG A 9 15.24 11.47 3.48
N VAL A 10 14.79 11.89 4.66
CA VAL A 10 13.81 11.14 5.47
C VAL A 10 12.45 11.06 4.76
N LYS A 11 12.01 12.13 4.08
CA LYS A 11 10.75 12.13 3.32
C LYS A 11 10.79 11.18 2.12
N ARG A 12 11.90 11.16 1.38
CA ARG A 12 12.12 10.21 0.30
C ARG A 12 12.09 8.76 0.80
N HIS A 13 12.77 8.47 1.91
CA HIS A 13 12.72 7.12 2.51
C HIS A 13 11.31 6.70 2.94
N ARG A 14 10.48 7.65 3.39
CA ARG A 14 9.07 7.37 3.76
C ARG A 14 8.20 7.08 2.53
N GLU A 15 8.44 7.76 1.41
CA GLU A 15 7.79 7.47 0.13
C GLU A 15 8.18 6.08 -0.37
N GLU A 16 9.48 5.76 -0.42
CA GLU A 16 9.97 4.43 -0.83
C GLU A 16 9.36 3.31 0.04
N LYS A 17 9.25 3.52 1.35
CA LYS A 17 8.52 2.60 2.24
C LYS A 17 7.04 2.46 1.92
N ALA A 18 6.37 3.56 1.58
CA ALA A 18 4.96 3.53 1.20
C ALA A 18 4.75 2.83 -0.15
N GLU A 19 5.67 2.98 -1.10
CA GLU A 19 5.66 2.26 -2.38
C GLU A 19 5.80 0.75 -2.17
N MET A 20 6.76 0.33 -1.33
CA MET A 20 6.91 -1.08 -0.96
C MET A 20 5.66 -1.63 -0.28
N ALA A 21 5.01 -0.84 0.59
CA ALA A 21 3.77 -1.24 1.24
C ALA A 21 2.63 -1.44 0.23
N VAL A 22 2.51 -0.57 -0.78
CA VAL A 22 1.53 -0.73 -1.87
C VAL A 22 1.83 -1.97 -2.72
N ALA A 23 3.11 -2.22 -3.04
CA ALA A 23 3.51 -3.40 -3.80
C ALA A 23 3.18 -4.70 -3.03
N SER A 24 3.52 -4.74 -1.74
CA SER A 24 3.18 -5.86 -0.84
C SER A 24 1.67 -6.06 -0.75
N GLY A 25 0.91 -4.98 -0.51
CA GLY A 25 -0.55 -5.03 -0.42
C GLY A 25 -1.22 -5.56 -1.70
N ARG A 26 -0.67 -5.26 -2.88
CA ARG A 26 -1.14 -5.86 -4.15
C ARG A 26 -0.93 -7.36 -4.19
N SER A 27 0.22 -7.85 -3.71
CA SER A 27 0.51 -9.29 -3.65
C SER A 27 -0.43 -9.99 -2.69
N VAL A 28 -0.66 -9.41 -1.50
CA VAL A 28 -1.57 -9.96 -0.48
C VAL A 28 -3.00 -10.03 -1.02
N LEU A 29 -3.49 -8.95 -1.67
CA LEU A 29 -4.81 -8.95 -2.28
C LEU A 29 -4.94 -10.02 -3.37
N ALA A 30 -3.94 -10.16 -4.25
CA ALA A 30 -3.97 -11.17 -5.29
C ALA A 30 -4.04 -12.60 -4.71
N GLU A 31 -3.30 -12.86 -3.63
CA GLU A 31 -3.37 -14.14 -2.93
C GLU A 31 -4.72 -14.38 -2.26
N ALA A 32 -5.26 -13.38 -1.55
CA ALA A 32 -6.57 -13.47 -0.91
C ALA A 32 -7.70 -13.68 -1.94
N ALA A 33 -7.65 -12.98 -3.07
CA ALA A 33 -8.60 -13.16 -4.17
C ALA A 33 -8.53 -14.59 -4.73
N ARG A 34 -7.32 -15.13 -4.97
CA ARG A 34 -7.15 -16.52 -5.43
C ARG A 34 -7.70 -17.52 -4.40
N ARG A 35 -7.48 -17.31 -3.10
CA ARG A 35 -8.01 -18.20 -2.05
C ARG A 35 -9.53 -18.19 -2.02
N SER A 36 -10.16 -17.03 -2.13
CA SER A 36 -11.61 -16.88 -2.22
C SER A 36 -12.18 -17.60 -3.45
N GLU A 37 -11.55 -17.44 -4.61
CA GLU A 37 -11.94 -18.14 -5.84
C GLU A 37 -11.85 -19.67 -5.68
N LEU A 38 -10.72 -20.18 -5.17
CA LEU A 38 -10.54 -21.61 -4.95
C LEU A 38 -11.56 -22.18 -3.95
N ALA A 39 -11.87 -21.44 -2.88
CA ALA A 39 -12.90 -21.83 -1.92
C ALA A 39 -14.29 -21.88 -2.56
N GLY A 40 -14.62 -20.91 -3.43
CA GLY A 40 -15.90 -20.88 -4.15
C GLY A 40 -16.06 -22.02 -5.14
N VAL A 41 -14.99 -22.34 -5.87
CA VAL A 41 -14.95 -23.52 -6.77
C VAL A 41 -15.11 -24.81 -5.97
N ALA A 42 -14.39 -24.96 -4.85
CA ALA A 42 -14.48 -26.15 -4.01
C ALA A 42 -15.88 -26.34 -3.40
N LEU A 43 -16.54 -25.26 -2.97
CA LEU A 43 -17.92 -25.30 -2.48
C LEU A 43 -18.88 -25.75 -3.59
N THR A 44 -18.78 -25.15 -4.77
CA THR A 44 -19.67 -25.47 -5.90
C THR A 44 -19.52 -26.92 -6.35
N GLN A 45 -18.27 -27.41 -6.47
CA GLN A 45 -17.99 -28.81 -6.79
C GLN A 45 -18.55 -29.74 -5.71
N TYR A 46 -18.40 -29.38 -4.44
CA TYR A 46 -18.92 -30.16 -3.34
C TYR A 46 -20.45 -30.24 -3.34
N GLN A 47 -21.15 -29.12 -3.59
CA GLN A 47 -22.60 -29.07 -3.66
C GLN A 47 -23.17 -29.95 -4.80
N GLN A 48 -22.52 -29.94 -5.95
CA GLN A 48 -22.92 -30.80 -7.07
C GLN A 48 -22.72 -32.29 -6.72
N TRP A 49 -21.56 -32.61 -6.14
CA TRP A 49 -21.25 -33.97 -5.71
C TRP A 49 -22.18 -34.45 -4.58
N SER A 50 -22.43 -33.63 -3.57
CA SER A 50 -23.27 -33.97 -2.42
C SER A 50 -24.71 -34.19 -2.85
N ALA A 51 -25.26 -33.34 -3.72
CA ALA A 51 -26.60 -33.51 -4.27
C ALA A 51 -26.75 -34.80 -5.09
N GLN A 52 -25.74 -35.14 -5.90
CA GLN A 52 -25.75 -36.40 -6.65
C GLN A 52 -25.63 -37.61 -5.71
N ARG A 53 -24.79 -37.51 -4.68
CA ARG A 53 -24.59 -38.57 -3.69
C ARG A 53 -25.85 -38.81 -2.88
N GLU A 54 -26.47 -37.75 -2.35
CA GLU A 54 -27.72 -37.79 -1.60
C GLU A 54 -28.83 -38.46 -2.44
N ARG A 55 -28.99 -38.06 -3.71
CA ARG A 55 -29.95 -38.70 -4.63
C ARG A 55 -29.68 -40.19 -4.82
N SER A 56 -28.42 -40.60 -4.99
CA SER A 56 -28.07 -42.01 -5.13
C SER A 56 -28.43 -42.82 -3.88
N MET A 57 -28.14 -42.28 -2.69
CA MET A 57 -28.47 -42.93 -1.42
C MET A 57 -29.99 -43.11 -1.27
N TYR A 58 -30.78 -42.07 -1.58
CA TYR A 58 -32.24 -42.18 -1.55
C TYR A 58 -32.78 -43.19 -2.57
N ALA A 59 -32.25 -43.19 -3.80
CA ALA A 59 -32.67 -44.12 -4.83
C ALA A 59 -32.41 -45.58 -4.42
N ASP A 60 -31.24 -45.87 -3.84
CA ASP A 60 -30.87 -47.21 -3.37
C ASP A 60 -31.79 -47.72 -2.24
N LEU A 61 -32.21 -46.83 -1.33
CA LEU A 61 -33.18 -47.18 -0.28
C LEU A 61 -34.58 -47.41 -0.83
N CYS A 62 -35.04 -46.61 -1.80
CA CYS A 62 -36.39 -46.75 -2.37
C CYS A 62 -36.57 -48.02 -3.22
N GLN A 63 -35.49 -48.63 -3.70
CA GLN A 63 -35.55 -49.84 -4.53
C GLN A 63 -35.70 -51.14 -3.74
N ARG A 64 -35.57 -51.11 -2.40
CA ARG A 64 -35.58 -52.31 -1.55
C ARG A 64 -36.40 -52.12 -0.28
N VAL A 65 -36.84 -53.23 0.31
CA VAL A 65 -37.43 -53.20 1.66
C VAL A 65 -36.29 -52.99 2.65
N VAL A 66 -36.29 -51.84 3.32
CA VAL A 66 -35.22 -51.38 4.21
C VAL A 66 -35.61 -51.52 5.68
N ALA A 67 -34.64 -51.87 6.52
CA ALA A 67 -34.83 -51.89 7.96
C ALA A 67 -34.84 -50.46 8.53
N PRO A 68 -35.55 -50.18 9.64
CA PRO A 68 -35.55 -48.86 10.28
C PRO A 68 -34.15 -48.32 10.62
N ARG A 69 -33.19 -49.21 10.91
CA ARG A 69 -31.80 -48.86 11.18
C ARG A 69 -31.10 -48.25 9.96
N GLU A 70 -31.41 -48.72 8.75
CA GLU A 70 -30.80 -48.20 7.52
C GLU A 70 -31.29 -46.79 7.20
N LEU A 71 -32.55 -46.47 7.51
CA LEU A 71 -33.07 -45.11 7.43
C LEU A 71 -32.36 -44.17 8.42
N GLN A 72 -31.92 -44.68 9.57
CA GLN A 72 -31.20 -43.89 10.56
C GLN A 72 -29.77 -43.58 10.09
N TRP A 73 -29.07 -44.56 9.51
CA TRP A 73 -27.76 -44.34 8.88
C TRP A 73 -27.84 -43.35 7.72
N LEU A 74 -28.86 -43.43 6.87
CA LEU A 74 -29.07 -42.45 5.80
C LEU A 74 -29.18 -41.02 6.35
N ARG A 75 -29.91 -40.85 7.45
CA ARG A 75 -30.05 -39.52 8.08
C ARG A 75 -28.74 -39.01 8.64
N GLU A 76 -27.92 -39.89 9.22
CA GLU A 76 -26.58 -39.55 9.72
C GLU A 76 -25.64 -39.18 8.55
N ASP A 77 -25.66 -39.93 7.46
CA ASP A 77 -24.88 -39.66 6.25
C ASP A 77 -25.27 -38.31 5.64
N VAL A 78 -26.57 -38.05 5.43
CA VAL A 78 -27.04 -36.76 4.91
C VAL A 78 -26.70 -35.60 5.86
N ALA A 79 -26.78 -35.82 7.18
CA ALA A 79 -26.35 -34.82 8.14
C ALA A 79 -24.85 -34.51 8.00
N SER A 80 -24.00 -35.52 7.81
CA SER A 80 -22.55 -35.34 7.59
C SER A 80 -22.25 -34.59 6.29
N LEU A 81 -22.99 -34.84 5.21
CA LEU A 81 -22.87 -34.12 3.94
C LEU A 81 -23.21 -32.63 4.10
N ARG A 82 -24.24 -32.31 4.89
CA ARG A 82 -24.63 -30.93 5.17
C ARG A 82 -23.64 -30.21 6.07
N GLU A 83 -23.06 -30.91 7.04
CA GLU A 83 -22.07 -30.31 7.93
C GLU A 83 -20.80 -29.92 7.17
N THR A 84 -20.29 -30.82 6.36
CA THR A 84 -19.14 -30.56 5.48
C THR A 84 -19.42 -29.48 4.42
N GLU A 85 -20.66 -29.34 3.96
CA GLU A 85 -21.06 -28.20 3.12
C GLU A 85 -20.97 -26.89 3.89
N ARG A 86 -21.50 -26.83 5.12
CA ARG A 86 -21.41 -25.65 6.00
C ARG A 86 -19.97 -25.27 6.28
N GLU A 87 -19.10 -26.22 6.58
CA GLU A 87 -17.67 -25.97 6.77
C GLU A 87 -17.05 -25.27 5.54
N LYS A 88 -17.40 -25.72 4.33
CA LYS A 88 -16.93 -25.09 3.08
C LYS A 88 -17.52 -23.70 2.86
N GLN A 89 -18.79 -23.49 3.22
CA GLN A 89 -19.42 -22.17 3.18
C GLN A 89 -18.73 -21.20 4.15
N GLU A 90 -18.39 -21.65 5.36
CA GLU A 90 -17.64 -20.85 6.32
C GLU A 90 -16.23 -20.53 5.84
N LEU A 91 -15.56 -21.48 5.19
CA LEU A 91 -14.24 -21.25 4.60
C LEU A 91 -14.29 -20.20 3.48
N LEU A 92 -15.31 -20.23 2.63
CA LEU A 92 -15.55 -19.21 1.62
C LEU A 92 -15.78 -17.84 2.27
N ALA A 93 -16.69 -17.77 3.25
CA ALA A 93 -16.99 -16.51 3.94
C ALA A 93 -15.74 -15.92 4.63
N LYS A 94 -14.91 -16.75 5.26
CA LYS A 94 -13.62 -16.32 5.84
C LYS A 94 -12.65 -15.82 4.78
N ALA A 95 -12.58 -16.48 3.62
CA ALA A 95 -11.71 -16.07 2.52
C ALA A 95 -12.17 -14.75 1.87
N GLU A 96 -13.47 -14.54 1.75
CA GLU A 96 -14.05 -13.29 1.25
C GLU A 96 -13.78 -12.12 2.21
N LEU A 97 -13.97 -12.33 3.52
CA LEU A 97 -13.63 -11.33 4.52
C LEU A 97 -12.14 -10.95 4.48
N GLN A 98 -11.24 -11.93 4.31
CA GLN A 98 -9.81 -11.67 4.15
C GLN A 98 -9.50 -10.88 2.87
N ARG A 99 -10.23 -11.13 1.78
CA ARG A 99 -10.10 -10.36 0.53
C ARG A 99 -10.51 -8.90 0.77
N GLU A 100 -11.66 -8.67 1.39
CA GLU A 100 -12.15 -7.32 1.69
C GLU A 100 -11.17 -6.55 2.58
N GLN A 101 -10.66 -7.19 3.65
CA GLN A 101 -9.63 -6.60 4.51
C GLN A 101 -8.37 -6.22 3.72
N ALA A 102 -7.90 -7.11 2.83
CA ALA A 102 -6.74 -6.83 1.99
C ALA A 102 -6.98 -5.69 0.98
N GLU A 103 -8.21 -5.53 0.48
CA GLU A 103 -8.60 -4.40 -0.37
C GLU A 103 -8.56 -3.08 0.38
N ASP A 104 -9.09 -3.06 1.60
CA ASP A 104 -9.09 -1.88 2.47
C ASP A 104 -7.67 -1.50 2.89
N ASP A 105 -6.84 -2.46 3.29
CA ASP A 105 -5.42 -2.24 3.62
C ASP A 105 -4.65 -1.67 2.42
N LEU A 106 -4.91 -2.18 1.21
CA LEU A 106 -4.30 -1.66 -0.01
C LEU A 106 -4.77 -0.23 -0.31
N ARG A 107 -6.04 0.08 -0.05
CA ARG A 107 -6.58 1.44 -0.20
C ARG A 107 -5.89 2.40 0.77
N GLU A 108 -5.71 2.00 2.03
CA GLU A 108 -4.98 2.78 3.01
C GLU A 108 -3.50 2.98 2.62
N ALA A 109 -2.83 1.93 2.16
CA ALA A 109 -1.44 2.01 1.70
C ALA A 109 -1.28 3.00 0.54
N ARG A 110 -2.22 3.00 -0.42
CA ARG A 110 -2.25 3.97 -1.53
C ARG A 110 -2.45 5.40 -1.04
N ASN A 111 -3.34 5.61 -0.07
CA ASN A 111 -3.56 6.92 0.52
C ASN A 111 -2.30 7.43 1.24
N ARG A 112 -1.63 6.55 2.01
CA ARG A 112 -0.36 6.87 2.68
C ARG A 112 0.74 7.22 1.68
N LEU A 113 0.84 6.49 0.56
CA LEU A 113 1.77 6.81 -0.53
C LEU A 113 1.46 8.19 -1.13
N ALA A 114 0.20 8.47 -1.47
CA ALA A 114 -0.19 9.76 -2.03
C ALA A 114 0.16 10.93 -1.09
N LEU A 115 -0.04 10.76 0.22
CA LEU A 115 0.39 11.74 1.22
C LEU A 115 1.92 11.88 1.27
N ALA A 116 2.66 10.76 1.25
CA ALA A 116 4.12 10.78 1.26
C ALA A 116 4.68 11.55 0.06
N VAL A 117 4.19 11.26 -1.15
CA VAL A 117 4.54 11.95 -2.39
C VAL A 117 4.27 13.46 -2.28
N ARG A 118 3.05 13.85 -1.86
CA ARG A 118 2.69 15.27 -1.67
C ARG A 118 3.59 15.96 -0.65
N THR A 119 3.92 15.29 0.46
CA THR A 119 4.81 15.88 1.46
C THR A 119 6.22 16.03 0.93
N ARG A 120 6.78 15.04 0.22
CA ARG A 120 8.10 15.16 -0.39
C ARG A 120 8.13 16.33 -1.36
N GLN A 121 7.12 16.45 -2.23
CA GLN A 121 7.06 17.52 -3.22
C GLN A 121 7.12 18.92 -2.57
N LYS A 122 6.37 19.13 -1.48
CA LYS A 122 6.43 20.38 -0.70
C LYS A 122 7.82 20.64 -0.12
N PHE A 123 8.52 19.61 0.36
CA PHE A 123 9.87 19.78 0.89
C PHE A 123 10.90 20.07 -0.20
N ILE A 124 10.71 19.56 -1.42
CA ILE A 124 11.54 19.92 -2.57
C ILE A 124 11.37 21.40 -2.91
N GLU A 125 10.13 21.87 -2.95
CA GLU A 125 9.81 23.29 -3.19
C GLU A 125 10.42 24.20 -2.12
N LEU A 126 10.37 23.79 -0.85
CA LEU A 126 10.97 24.55 0.25
C LEU A 126 12.50 24.62 0.17
N VAL A 127 13.16 23.51 -0.19
CA VAL A 127 14.62 23.48 -0.37
C VAL A 127 15.02 24.38 -1.54
N ALA A 128 14.30 24.31 -2.67
CA ALA A 128 14.57 25.16 -3.82
C ALA A 128 14.42 26.66 -3.47
N ALA A 129 13.38 27.01 -2.71
CA ALA A 129 13.18 28.38 -2.25
C ALA A 129 14.27 28.87 -1.29
N GLU A 130 14.77 28.01 -0.39
CA GLU A 130 15.90 28.33 0.49
C GLU A 130 17.18 28.57 -0.32
N ASP A 131 17.48 27.70 -1.28
CA ASP A 131 18.65 27.84 -2.15
C ASP A 131 18.59 29.15 -2.97
N ASP A 132 17.42 29.53 -3.47
CA ASP A 132 17.23 30.77 -4.21
C ASP A 132 17.43 32.01 -3.31
N LEU A 133 16.96 31.97 -2.07
CA LEU A 133 17.20 33.04 -1.09
C LEU A 133 18.69 33.17 -0.76
N LEU A 134 19.37 32.05 -0.52
CA LEU A 134 20.81 32.03 -0.22
C LEU A 134 21.63 32.58 -1.40
N ARG A 135 21.25 32.27 -2.64
CA ARG A 135 21.88 32.86 -3.84
C ARG A 135 21.70 34.36 -3.88
N HIS A 136 20.49 34.86 -3.68
CA HIS A 136 20.23 36.30 -3.67
C HIS A 136 20.95 37.04 -2.54
N GLU A 137 21.09 36.42 -1.36
CA GLU A 137 21.87 36.99 -0.26
C GLU A 137 23.38 37.03 -0.59
N SER A 138 23.90 35.98 -1.24
CA SER A 138 25.29 35.96 -1.73
C SER A 138 25.54 37.03 -2.79
N GLU A 139 24.66 37.14 -3.79
CA GLU A 139 24.74 38.17 -4.84
C GLU A 139 24.77 39.58 -4.25
N ARG A 140 23.91 39.84 -3.25
CA ARG A 140 23.91 41.12 -2.54
C ARG A 140 25.20 41.38 -1.77
N GLY A 141 25.78 40.35 -1.15
CA GLY A 141 27.07 40.46 -0.48
C GLY A 141 28.20 40.81 -1.45
N ASP A 142 28.24 40.14 -2.60
CA ASP A 142 29.26 40.34 -3.63
C ASP A 142 29.15 41.75 -4.26
N GLU A 143 27.93 42.26 -4.45
CA GLU A 143 27.69 43.64 -4.90
C GLU A 143 28.23 44.67 -3.89
N ILE A 144 27.95 44.49 -2.60
CA ILE A 144 28.46 45.37 -1.53
C ILE A 144 29.99 45.35 -1.49
N GLU A 145 30.61 44.16 -1.56
CA GLU A 145 32.07 44.04 -1.55
C GLU A 145 32.72 44.71 -2.78
N THR A 146 32.08 44.61 -3.94
CA THR A 146 32.55 45.25 -5.17
C THR A 146 32.49 46.78 -5.05
N ASP A 147 31.37 47.31 -4.53
CA ASP A 147 31.20 48.74 -4.28
C ASP A 147 32.21 49.26 -3.23
N ASP A 148 32.39 48.55 -2.12
CA ASP A 148 33.36 48.91 -1.08
C ASP A 148 34.80 48.91 -1.63
N ASN A 149 35.16 47.92 -2.45
CA ASN A 149 36.46 47.87 -3.12
C ASN A 149 36.63 49.03 -4.12
N HIS A 150 35.58 49.42 -4.84
CA HIS A 150 35.60 50.58 -5.71
C HIS A 150 35.78 51.89 -4.93
N VAL A 151 35.10 52.05 -3.79
CA VAL A 151 35.25 53.21 -2.90
C VAL A 151 36.68 53.26 -2.34
N ALA A 152 37.18 52.16 -1.80
CA ALA A 152 38.55 52.06 -1.27
C ALA A 152 39.64 52.25 -2.34
N GLY A 153 39.34 51.92 -3.61
CA GLY A 153 40.20 52.23 -4.76
C GLY A 153 40.27 53.74 -5.03
N ARG A 154 39.11 54.40 -5.12
CA ARG A 154 39.03 55.85 -5.32
C ARG A 154 39.69 56.64 -4.19
N GLU A 155 39.50 56.22 -2.95
CA GLU A 155 40.15 56.86 -1.81
C GLU A 155 41.68 56.76 -1.94
N ARG A 156 42.23 55.59 -2.26
CA ARG A 156 43.67 55.40 -2.48
C ARG A 156 44.23 56.26 -3.61
N ASP A 157 43.50 56.43 -4.71
CA ASP A 157 43.92 57.28 -5.81
C ASP A 157 43.86 58.77 -5.42
N ASN A 158 42.85 59.19 -4.65
CA ASN A 158 42.75 60.55 -4.11
C ASN A 158 43.88 60.87 -3.08
N TRP A 159 44.30 59.90 -2.26
CA TRP A 159 45.49 60.05 -1.40
C TRP A 159 46.78 60.19 -2.21
N ARG A 160 46.92 59.48 -3.33
CA ARG A 160 48.09 59.60 -4.23
C ARG A 160 48.14 60.94 -4.96
N GLU A 161 46.99 61.49 -5.36
CA GLU A 161 46.90 62.83 -5.96
C GLU A 161 47.21 63.96 -4.95
N HIS A 162 47.07 63.72 -3.65
CA HIS A 162 47.44 64.67 -2.60
C HIS A 162 48.90 64.61 -2.14
N ASP A 163 49.67 63.61 -2.58
CA ASP A 163 51.09 63.40 -2.25
C ASP A 163 52.05 63.81 -3.40
N GLU A 164 51.54 64.29 -4.55
CA GLU A 164 52.35 64.96 -5.58
C GLU A 164 52.37 66.50 -5.33
N PRO A 165 53.56 67.13 -5.44
CA PRO A 165 54.03 68.25 -4.60
C PRO A 165 53.34 69.62 -4.77
#